data_AF-A0A645AM20-F1
#
_entry.id   AF-A0A645AM20-F1
#
_cell.length_a   1.000
_cell.length_b   1.000
_cell.length_c   1.000
_cell.angle_alpha   90.00
_cell.angle_beta   90.00
_cell.angle_gamma   90.00
#
_symmetry.space_group_name_H-M   'P 1'
#
loop_
_entity.id
_entity.type
_entity.pdbx_description
1 polymer ?
#
loop_
_entity_poly.entity_id
_entity_poly.type
_entity_poly.pdbx_seq_one_letter_code
_entity_poly.pdbx_strand_id
1 'polypeptide(L)' 'MTALSTVIGMLPIAISSGAGSEWKNGLGWALIGGMTSSMLLSLVIVPVVYIIVESAKDLLMKKLKRA' A
#
# COMPACT_ATOMS: atom_id res chain seq x y z
N MET A 1 -12.17 -0.91 3.30
CA MET A 1 -13.03 0.22 3.74
C MET A 1 -12.26 1.54 3.70
N THR A 2 -11.14 1.66 4.42
CA THR A 2 -10.36 2.91 4.52
C THR A 2 -9.85 3.44 3.18
N ALA A 3 -9.12 2.63 2.40
CA ALA A 3 -8.54 3.06 1.12
C ALA A 3 -9.61 3.54 0.12
N LEU A 4 -10.72 2.81 0.01
CA LEU A 4 -11.84 3.19 -0.86
C LEU A 4 -12.48 4.52 -0.44
N SER A 5 -12.66 4.75 0.87
CA SER A 5 -13.16 6.03 1.39
C SER A 5 -12.22 7.18 1.05
N THR A 6 -10.90 6.98 1.21
CA THR A 6 -9.90 8.00 0.86
C THR A 6 -9.88 8.28 -0.64
N VAL A 7 -9.95 7.25 -1.50
CA VAL A 7 -10.03 7.40 -2.96
C VAL A 7 -11.26 8.21 -3.35
N ILE A 8 -12.44 7.86 -2.81
CA ILE A 8 -13.69 8.58 -3.07
C ILE A 8 -13.62 10.03 -2.58
N GLY A 9 -13.05 10.28 -1.40
CA GLY A 9 -12.86 11.62 -0.86
C GLY A 9 -11.88 12.49 -1.67
N MET A 10 -10.96 11.88 -2.43
CA MET A 10 -9.99 12.58 -3.27
C MET A 10 -10.51 12.89 -4.69
N LEU A 11 -11.59 12.26 -5.15
CA LEU A 11 -12.21 12.56 -6.46
C LEU A 11 -12.42 14.06 -6.72
N PRO A 12 -13.03 14.86 -5.83
CA PRO A 12 -13.24 16.29 -6.11
C PRO A 12 -11.93 17.07 -6.25
N ILE A 13 -10.86 16.65 -5.58
CA ILE A 13 -9.54 17.26 -5.68
C ILE A 13 -8.87 16.88 -7.00
N ALA A 14 -9.12 15.68 -7.52
CA ALA A 14 -8.56 15.18 -8.77
C ALA A 14 -9.19 15.80 -10.03
N ILE A 15 -10.42 16.33 -9.92
CA ILE A 15 -11.20 16.89 -11.04
C ILE A 15 -11.37 18.43 -10.92
N SER A 16 -10.86 19.03 -9.85
CA SER A 16 -10.89 20.47 -9.61
C SER A 16 -10.25 21.25 -10.77
N SER A 17 -10.82 22.39 -11.18
CA SER A 17 -10.30 23.18 -12.33
C SER A 17 -9.97 24.64 -11.97
N GLY A 18 -9.69 24.93 -10.69
CA GLY A 18 -9.34 26.27 -10.20
C GLY A 18 -7.86 26.67 -10.39
N ALA A 19 -7.49 27.89 -9.99
CA ALA A 19 -6.08 28.32 -9.96
C ALA A 19 -5.25 27.40 -9.02
N GLY A 20 -4.11 26.91 -9.50
CA GLY A 20 -3.29 25.94 -8.75
C GLY A 20 -3.87 24.51 -8.73
N SER A 21 -4.92 24.22 -9.51
CA SER A 21 -5.49 22.87 -9.61
C SER A 21 -4.59 21.88 -10.33
N GLU A 22 -3.73 22.32 -11.26
CA GLU A 22 -2.84 21.40 -11.99
C GLU A 22 -1.98 20.54 -11.04
N TRP A 23 -1.38 21.18 -10.03
CA TRP A 23 -0.60 20.48 -9.00
C TRP A 23 -1.46 19.56 -8.12
N LYS A 24 -2.66 20.01 -7.74
CA LYS A 24 -3.56 19.26 -6.86
C LYS A 24 -4.20 18.07 -7.57
N ASN A 25 -4.55 18.23 -8.84
CA ASN A 25 -5.10 17.19 -9.70
C ASN A 25 -4.05 16.11 -9.97
N GLY A 26 -2.83 16.53 -10.35
CA GLY A 26 -1.72 15.60 -10.58
C GLY A 26 -1.40 14.76 -9.34
N LEU A 27 -1.34 15.40 -8.17
CA LEU A 27 -1.17 14.70 -6.90
C LEU A 27 -2.35 13.77 -6.57
N GLY A 28 -3.58 14.23 -6.80
CA GLY A 28 -4.80 13.45 -6.56
C GLY A 28 -4.83 12.15 -7.37
N TRP A 29 -4.53 12.22 -8.67
CA TRP A 29 -4.45 11.04 -9.54
C TRP A 29 -3.33 10.09 -9.14
N ALA A 30 -2.14 10.62 -8.77
CA ALA A 30 -1.03 9.81 -8.29
C ALA A 30 -1.40 9.04 -7.01
N LEU A 31 -2.08 9.68 -6.06
CA LEU A 31 -2.51 9.06 -4.81
C LEU A 31 -3.60 8.02 -5.03
N ILE A 32 -4.59 8.29 -5.89
CA ILE A 32 -5.66 7.34 -6.21
C ILE A 32 -5.08 6.06 -6.82
N GLY A 33 -4.18 6.20 -7.79
CA GLY A 33 -3.50 5.06 -8.41
C GLY A 33 -2.62 4.31 -7.42
N GLY A 34 -1.81 5.04 -6.65
CA GLY A 34 -0.89 4.47 -5.66
C GLY A 34 -1.61 3.71 -4.54
N MET A 35 -2.70 4.26 -3.99
CA MET A 35 -3.48 3.60 -2.95
C MET A 35 -4.22 2.37 -3.46
N THR A 36 -4.78 2.44 -4.67
CA THR A 36 -5.45 1.28 -5.29
C THR A 36 -4.44 0.15 -5.55
N SER A 37 -3.28 0.49 -6.11
CA SER A 37 -2.20 -0.46 -6.35
C SER A 37 -1.68 -1.06 -5.05
N SER A 38 -1.40 -0.23 -4.03
CA SER A 38 -0.91 -0.68 -2.72
C SER A 38 -1.90 -1.61 -2.02
N MET A 39 -3.20 -1.34 -2.12
CA MET A 39 -4.25 -2.20 -1.56
C MET A 39 -4.22 -3.60 -2.18
N LEU A 40 -4.12 -3.69 -3.51
CA LEU A 40 -4.04 -4.96 -4.22
C LEU A 40 -2.72 -5.69 -3.94
N LEU A 41 -1.62 -4.94 -3.97
CA LEU A 41 -0.29 -5.50 -3.79
C LEU A 41 -0.11 -6.04 -2.36
N SER A 42 -0.67 -5.37 -1.36
CA SER A 42 -0.62 -5.82 0.04
C SER A 42 -1.31 -7.16 0.27
N LEU A 43 -2.39 -7.48 -0.46
CA LEU A 43 -3.04 -8.79 -0.37
C LEU A 43 -2.10 -9.95 -0.71
N VAL A 44 -1.11 -9.71 -1.57
CA VAL A 44 -0.13 -10.72 -2.00
C VAL A 44 1.19 -10.60 -1.24
N ILE A 45 1.71 -9.38 -1.08
CA ILE A 45 3.01 -9.16 -0.43
C ILE A 45 2.97 -9.53 1.04
N VAL A 46 1.91 -9.19 1.76
CA VAL A 46 1.82 -9.46 3.20
C VAL A 46 1.96 -10.96 3.52
N PRO A 47 1.20 -11.89 2.90
CA PRO A 47 1.38 -13.32 3.18
C PRO A 47 2.74 -13.85 2.72
N VAL A 48 3.27 -13.39 1.59
CA VAL A 48 4.60 -13.80 1.11
C VAL A 48 5.68 -13.41 2.12
N VAL A 49 5.65 -12.16 2.60
CA VAL A 49 6.60 -11.68 3.61
C VAL A 49 6.43 -12.46 4.92
N TYR A 50 5.19 -12.77 5.32
CA TYR A 50 4.94 -13.58 6.52
C TYR A 50 5.62 -14.95 6.45
N ILE A 51 5.46 -15.68 5.34
CA ILE A 51 6.07 -17.00 5.13
C ILE A 51 7.60 -16.91 5.14
N ILE A 52 8.18 -15.88 4.52
CA ILE A 52 9.63 -15.66 4.51
C ILE A 52 10.16 -15.44 5.92
N VAL A 53 9.49 -14.59 6.70
CA VAL A 53 9.88 -14.27 8.07
C VAL A 53 9.72 -15.49 8.98
N GLU A 54 8.64 -16.25 8.84
CA GLU A 54 8.40 -17.48 9.60
C GLU A 54 9.47 -18.54 9.29
N SER A 55 9.76 -18.76 8.00
CA SER A 55 10.82 -19.68 7.57
C SER A 55 12.20 -19.28 8.12
N ALA A 56 12.52 -17.99 8.10
CA ALA A 56 13.77 -17.47 8.65
C ALA A 56 13.86 -17.67 10.17
N LYS A 57 12.75 -17.45 10.90
CA LYS A 57 12.66 -17.70 12.34
C LYS A 57 12.87 -19.17 12.68
N ASP A 58 12.28 -20.09 11.92
CA ASP A 58 12.42 -21.54 12.11
C ASP A 58 13.85 -22.01 11.90
N LEU A 59 14.53 -21.48 10.89
CA LEU A 59 15.96 -21.75 10.63
C LEU A 59 16.83 -21.27 11.80
N LEU A 60 16.56 -20.07 12.32
CA LEU A 60 17.28 -19.51 13.46
C LEU A 60 17.07 -20.36 14.73
N MET A 61 15.82 -20.73 15.04
CA MET A 61 15.49 -21.58 16.20
C MET A 61 16.12 -22.96 16.11
N LYS A 62 16.11 -23.60 14.92
CA LYS A 62 16.79 -24.89 14.72
C LYS A 62 18.29 -24.79 14.99
N LYS A 63 18.92 -23.67 14.65
CA LYS A 63 20.35 -23.43 14.89
C LYS A 63 20.63 -23.20 16.37
N LEU A 64 19.75 -22.48 17.07
CA LEU A 64 19.87 -22.22 18.51
C LEU A 64 19.66 -23.48 19.36
N LYS A 65 18.71 -24.35 19.00
CA LYS A 65 18.48 -25.64 19.69
C LYS A 65 19.57 -26.69 19.43
N ARG A 66 20.43 -26.47 18.45
CA ARG A 66 21.57 -27.36 18.12
C ARG A 66 22.88 -26.93 18.79
N ALA A 67 22.92 -25.75 19.42
CA ALA A 67 24.04 -25.26 20.23
C ALA A 67 23.76 -25.54 21.71
#